data_AF-A0A9Q3UA08-F1
#
_entry.id   AF-A0A9Q3UA08-F1
#
_cell.length_a   1.000
_cell.length_b   1.000
_cell.length_c   1.000
_cell.angle_alpha   90.00
_cell.angle_beta   90.00
_cell.angle_gamma   90.00
#
_symmetry.space_group_name_H-M   'P 1'
#
loop_
_entity.id
_entity.type
_entity.pdbx_description
1 polymer ?
#
loop_
_entity_poly.entity_id
_entity_poly.type
_entity_poly.pdbx_seq_one_letter_code
_entity_poly.pdbx_strand_id
1 'polypeptide(L)'
;MARKITSNSISLVRDLGDGNLTTYTKAFPVYPSSHVEVPQSVFESAFEFLNQCYENQAIFTDGSTFIIPEDRTEIIDSVINNFNGTVTARNQQKKFEYATLAIEAGVEPSLINLGDGIATKDSNAKEMVRMALNSPEQTRALWHDRYLALLSSQYF
;
A
#
# COMPACT_ATOMS: atom_id res chain seq x y z
N MET A 1 -14.86 4.79 4.04
CA MET A 1 -14.63 3.37 3.68
C MET A 1 -13.76 3.41 2.43
N ALA A 2 -12.48 3.04 2.52
CA ALA A 2 -11.54 3.20 1.41
C ALA A 2 -11.93 2.28 0.25
N ARG A 3 -12.07 2.84 -0.96
CA ARG A 3 -12.34 2.09 -2.20
C ARG A 3 -11.02 1.96 -2.97
N LYS A 4 -10.77 0.78 -3.55
CA LYS A 4 -9.50 0.41 -4.19
C LYS A 4 -9.66 0.40 -5.70
N ILE A 5 -8.68 0.96 -6.42
CA ILE A 5 -8.69 1.06 -7.89
C ILE A 5 -7.59 0.16 -8.54
N THR A 6 -6.80 -0.65 -7.77
CA THR A 6 -5.77 -1.70 -8.18
C THR A 6 -4.39 -1.17 -8.64
N SER A 7 -3.18 -1.81 -8.58
CA SER A 7 -2.56 -2.76 -7.62
C SER A 7 -1.02 -2.53 -7.41
N ASN A 8 -0.59 -2.29 -6.17
CA ASN A 8 0.73 -2.65 -5.62
C ASN A 8 0.43 -3.65 -4.50
N SER A 9 0.48 -4.95 -4.79
CA SER A 9 -0.15 -5.98 -3.93
C SER A 9 0.59 -7.30 -3.92
N ILE A 10 0.35 -8.05 -2.84
CA ILE A 10 0.88 -9.39 -2.62
C ILE A 10 -0.26 -10.39 -2.48
N SER A 11 -0.01 -11.63 -2.90
CA SER A 11 -0.90 -12.77 -2.65
C SER A 11 -0.40 -13.54 -1.43
N LEU A 12 -1.29 -13.80 -0.49
CA LEU A 12 -1.03 -14.50 0.75
C LEU A 12 -1.95 -15.69 0.87
N VAL A 13 -1.44 -16.78 1.45
CA VAL A 13 -2.23 -17.96 1.76
C VAL A 13 -2.52 -17.97 3.26
N ARG A 14 -3.79 -18.16 3.63
CA ARG A 14 -4.21 -18.35 5.02
C ARG A 14 -4.96 -19.67 5.14
N ASP A 15 -4.57 -20.46 6.13
CA ASP A 15 -5.37 -21.56 6.65
C ASP A 15 -6.41 -21.00 7.62
N LEU A 16 -7.70 -21.28 7.37
CA LEU A 16 -8.81 -20.85 8.21
C LEU A 16 -9.14 -21.86 9.32
N GLY A 17 -8.38 -22.95 9.42
CA GLY A 17 -8.57 -24.02 10.41
C GLY A 17 -9.59 -25.08 9.99
N ASP A 18 -10.14 -24.99 8.77
CA ASP A 18 -11.03 -25.98 8.15
C ASP A 18 -10.29 -26.93 7.19
N GLY A 19 -8.97 -26.80 7.08
CA GLY A 19 -8.14 -27.54 6.14
C GLY A 19 -8.13 -26.98 4.72
N ASN A 20 -8.86 -25.88 4.46
CA ASN A 20 -8.83 -25.19 3.17
C ASN A 20 -7.87 -24.01 3.22
N LEU A 21 -6.95 -24.00 2.26
CA LEU A 21 -6.07 -22.85 2.02
C LEU A 21 -6.82 -21.80 1.21
N THR A 22 -7.06 -20.64 1.82
CA THR A 22 -7.64 -19.49 1.13
C THR A 22 -6.54 -18.54 0.70
N THR A 23 -6.49 -18.22 -0.59
CA THR A 23 -5.61 -17.16 -1.10
C THR A 23 -6.33 -15.82 -1.02
N TYR A 24 -5.68 -14.80 -0.45
CA TYR A 24 -6.17 -13.43 -0.43
C TYR A 24 -5.10 -12.45 -0.90
N THR A 25 -5.54 -11.36 -1.50
CA THR A 25 -4.64 -10.32 -2.03
C THR A 25 -4.65 -9.11 -1.08
N LYS A 26 -3.49 -8.76 -0.55
CA LYS A 26 -3.30 -7.52 0.24
C LYS A 26 -2.64 -6.47 -0.64
N ALA A 27 -3.23 -5.28 -0.69
CA ALA A 27 -2.69 -4.17 -1.47
C ALA A 27 -2.24 -3.01 -0.58
N PHE A 28 -1.23 -2.30 -1.05
CA PHE A 28 -0.58 -1.21 -0.35
C PHE A 28 -0.58 0.03 -1.23
N PRO A 29 -0.88 1.22 -0.69
CA PRO A 29 -0.52 2.47 -1.34
C PRO A 29 0.98 2.51 -1.62
N VAL A 30 1.36 3.04 -2.78
CA VAL A 30 2.76 3.21 -3.17
C VAL A 30 3.35 4.42 -2.46
N TYR A 31 4.61 4.35 -2.07
CA TYR A 31 5.39 5.52 -1.67
C TYR A 31 6.47 5.84 -2.71
N PRO A 32 6.63 7.11 -3.14
CA PRO A 32 5.82 8.26 -2.78
C PRO A 32 4.48 8.30 -3.54
N SER A 33 3.43 8.80 -2.88
CA SER A 33 2.15 9.15 -3.52
C SER A 33 1.77 10.61 -3.30
N SER A 34 1.00 11.17 -4.23
CA SER A 34 0.31 12.45 -4.11
C SER A 34 -1.14 12.23 -3.66
N HIS A 35 -1.68 13.20 -2.92
CA HIS A 35 -3.11 13.32 -2.65
C HIS A 35 -3.71 14.34 -3.62
N VAL A 36 -4.73 13.92 -4.35
CA VAL A 36 -5.45 14.75 -5.32
C VAL A 36 -6.91 14.80 -4.92
N GLU A 37 -7.38 15.99 -4.61
CA GLU A 37 -8.79 16.27 -4.31
C GLU A 37 -9.52 16.68 -5.57
N VAL A 38 -10.79 16.31 -5.67
CA VAL A 38 -11.72 16.78 -6.70
C VAL A 38 -12.99 17.30 -6.04
N PRO A 39 -13.76 18.19 -6.69
CA PRO A 39 -15.05 18.60 -6.18
C PRO A 39 -15.97 17.39 -5.93
N GLN A 40 -16.65 17.35 -4.79
CA GLN A 40 -17.49 16.21 -4.39
C GLN A 40 -18.55 15.85 -5.45
N SER A 41 -19.07 16.84 -6.17
CA SER A 41 -20.08 16.65 -7.23
C SER A 41 -19.58 15.82 -8.41
N VAL A 42 -18.27 15.73 -8.63
CA VAL A 42 -17.65 14.96 -9.72
C VAL A 42 -16.83 13.79 -9.22
N PHE A 43 -16.79 13.54 -7.91
CA PHE A 43 -15.94 12.50 -7.30
C PHE A 43 -16.23 11.11 -7.84
N GLU A 44 -17.50 10.69 -7.87
CA GLU A 44 -17.87 9.36 -8.37
C GLU A 44 -17.57 9.22 -9.87
N SER A 45 -17.77 10.27 -10.67
CA SER A 45 -17.39 10.28 -12.09
C SER A 45 -15.87 10.19 -12.30
N ALA A 46 -15.09 10.88 -11.47
CA ALA A 46 -13.64 10.77 -11.48
C ALA A 46 -13.18 9.37 -11.06
N PHE A 47 -13.80 8.79 -10.03
CA PHE A 47 -13.53 7.43 -9.57
C PHE A 47 -13.81 6.40 -10.67
N GLU A 48 -14.97 6.48 -11.33
CA GLU A 48 -15.34 5.61 -12.45
C GLU A 48 -14.36 5.74 -13.61
N PHE A 49 -14.00 6.97 -13.99
CA PHE A 49 -13.00 7.24 -15.03
C PHE A 49 -11.64 6.62 -14.69
N LEU A 50 -11.15 6.84 -13.47
CA LEU A 50 -9.88 6.27 -13.03
C LEU A 50 -9.91 4.74 -13.04
N ASN A 51 -11.03 4.15 -12.66
CA ASN A 51 -11.21 2.70 -12.68
C ASN A 51 -11.26 2.11 -14.10
N GLN A 52 -11.75 2.87 -15.09
CA GLN A 52 -11.81 2.42 -16.48
C GLN A 52 -10.49 2.64 -17.23
N CYS A 53 -9.86 3.80 -17.03
CA CYS A 53 -8.70 4.21 -17.83
C CYS A 53 -7.36 3.81 -17.22
N TYR A 54 -7.31 3.60 -15.90
CA TYR A 54 -6.07 3.39 -15.16
C TYR A 54 -6.15 2.16 -14.24
N GLU A 55 -6.81 1.11 -14.72
CA GLU A 55 -6.79 -0.17 -14.04
C GLU A 55 -5.34 -0.63 -13.82
N ASN A 56 -5.08 -1.18 -12.63
CA ASN A 56 -3.82 -1.70 -12.13
C ASN A 56 -2.71 -0.67 -11.81
N GLN A 57 -3.00 0.63 -11.71
CA GLN A 57 -2.00 1.69 -11.47
C GLN A 57 -1.75 2.10 -10.01
N ALA A 58 -2.10 1.23 -9.06
CA ALA A 58 -2.00 1.39 -7.61
C ALA A 58 -2.69 2.65 -7.05
N ILE A 59 -3.84 3.04 -7.63
CA ILE A 59 -4.63 4.18 -7.15
C ILE A 59 -5.52 3.75 -5.97
N PHE A 60 -5.52 4.55 -4.92
CA PHE A 60 -6.38 4.36 -3.74
C PHE A 60 -7.23 5.59 -3.50
N THR A 61 -8.31 5.45 -2.73
CA THR A 61 -9.03 6.60 -2.18
C THR A 61 -9.46 6.34 -0.75
N ASP A 62 -9.41 7.39 0.08
CA ASP A 62 -10.00 7.40 1.42
C ASP A 62 -11.51 7.76 1.43
N GLY A 63 -12.07 8.06 0.24
CA GLY A 63 -13.45 8.52 0.04
C GLY A 63 -13.58 10.04 -0.14
N SER A 64 -12.47 10.77 -0.05
CA SER A 64 -12.41 12.23 -0.25
C SER A 64 -11.25 12.66 -1.16
N THR A 65 -10.15 11.92 -1.12
CA THR A 65 -8.95 12.18 -1.91
C THR A 65 -8.58 10.95 -2.73
N PHE A 66 -8.02 11.17 -3.91
CA PHE A 66 -7.31 10.14 -4.65
C PHE A 66 -5.85 10.12 -4.21
N ILE A 67 -5.35 8.93 -3.88
CA ILE A 67 -3.97 8.66 -3.54
C ILE A 67 -3.34 8.02 -4.78
N ILE A 68 -2.49 8.77 -5.46
CA ILE A 68 -1.93 8.41 -6.76
C ILE A 68 -0.39 8.35 -6.63
N PRO A 69 0.27 7.28 -7.09
CA PRO A 69 1.73 7.22 -7.12
C PRO A 69 2.33 8.45 -7.83
N GLU A 70 3.40 9.03 -7.30
CA GLU A 70 3.94 10.28 -7.88
C GLU A 70 4.62 10.10 -9.23
N ASP A 71 5.04 8.88 -9.55
CA ASP A 71 5.59 8.51 -10.86
C ASP A 71 4.51 8.36 -11.94
N ARG A 72 3.23 8.45 -11.59
CA ARG A 72 2.08 8.41 -12.49
C ARG A 72 1.56 9.81 -12.79
N THR A 73 2.45 10.65 -13.30
CA THR A 73 2.17 12.06 -13.62
C THR A 73 0.99 12.22 -14.57
N GLU A 74 0.84 11.31 -15.53
CA GLU A 74 -0.25 11.30 -16.50
C GLU A 74 -1.63 11.11 -15.86
N ILE A 75 -1.69 10.37 -14.75
CA ILE A 75 -2.94 10.14 -14.01
C ILE A 75 -3.29 11.38 -13.20
N ILE A 76 -2.30 11.94 -12.51
CA ILE A 76 -2.44 13.19 -11.74
C ILE A 76 -2.93 14.30 -12.67
N ASP A 77 -2.30 14.47 -13.83
CA ASP A 77 -2.67 15.48 -14.82
C ASP A 77 -4.08 15.24 -15.37
N SER A 78 -4.46 13.99 -15.63
CA SER A 78 -5.83 13.66 -16.04
C SER A 78 -6.88 14.03 -15.00
N VAL A 79 -6.60 13.82 -13.71
CA VAL A 79 -7.53 14.21 -12.63
C VAL A 79 -7.63 15.73 -12.53
N ILE A 80 -6.50 16.43 -12.62
CA ILE A 80 -6.46 17.90 -12.59
C ILE A 80 -7.25 18.48 -13.77
N ASN A 81 -6.97 18.04 -14.99
CA ASN A 81 -7.51 18.64 -16.20
C ASN A 81 -8.97 18.28 -16.47
N ASN A 82 -9.37 17.02 -16.22
CA ASN A 82 -10.72 16.56 -16.56
C ASN A 82 -11.73 16.77 -15.44
N PHE A 83 -11.28 16.83 -14.18
CA PHE A 83 -12.16 16.89 -13.01
C PHE A 83 -11.87 18.09 -12.09
N ASN A 84 -11.09 19.07 -12.58
CA ASN A 84 -10.68 20.24 -11.82
C ASN A 84 -10.02 19.85 -10.48
N GLY A 85 -9.18 18.80 -10.54
CA GLY A 85 -8.49 18.28 -9.37
C GLY A 85 -7.40 19.22 -8.86
N THR A 86 -7.09 19.12 -7.58
CA THR A 86 -6.02 19.88 -6.91
C THR A 86 -5.12 18.94 -6.12
N VAL A 87 -3.81 19.04 -6.32
CA VAL A 87 -2.83 18.31 -5.50
C VAL A 87 -2.75 18.98 -4.13
N THR A 88 -3.18 18.30 -3.07
CA THR A 88 -3.19 18.85 -1.71
C THR A 88 -2.00 18.41 -0.88
N ALA A 89 -1.38 17.28 -1.23
CA ALA A 89 -0.15 16.82 -0.60
C ALA A 89 0.72 15.99 -1.56
N ARG A 90 2.04 16.06 -1.35
CA ARG A 90 3.06 15.27 -2.05
C ARG A 90 3.91 14.47 -1.07
N ASN A 91 4.63 13.48 -1.56
CA ASN A 91 5.50 12.59 -0.80
C ASN A 91 4.78 11.90 0.38
N GLN A 92 3.53 11.48 0.14
CA GLN A 92 2.68 10.81 1.12
C GLN A 92 2.87 9.29 1.07
N GLN A 93 2.26 8.61 2.05
CA GLN A 93 2.28 7.15 2.20
C GLN A 93 3.61 6.56 2.72
N LYS A 94 4.44 7.38 3.39
CA LYS A 94 5.74 6.92 3.94
C LYS A 94 5.67 5.67 4.82
N LYS A 95 4.58 5.45 5.56
CA LYS A 95 4.39 4.21 6.34
C LYS A 95 4.41 2.93 5.48
N PHE A 96 4.16 3.05 4.18
CA PHE A 96 4.21 1.97 3.18
C PHE A 96 5.50 1.98 2.35
N GLU A 97 6.52 2.77 2.72
CA GLU A 97 7.82 2.81 2.04
C GLU A 97 8.48 1.43 2.00
N TYR A 98 8.44 0.69 3.12
CA TYR A 98 8.93 -0.69 3.16
C TYR A 98 8.18 -1.58 2.17
N ALA A 99 6.84 -1.62 2.22
CA ALA A 99 6.06 -2.49 1.35
C ALA A 99 6.30 -2.18 -0.13
N THR A 100 6.41 -0.90 -0.48
CA THR A 100 6.72 -0.45 -1.85
C THR A 100 8.06 -1.01 -2.31
N LEU A 101 9.14 -0.72 -1.57
CA LEU A 101 10.49 -1.14 -1.93
C LEU A 101 10.64 -2.67 -1.90
N ALA A 102 9.96 -3.35 -0.97
CA ALA A 102 10.03 -4.80 -0.83
C ALA A 102 9.36 -5.52 -2.00
N ILE A 103 8.22 -5.00 -2.50
CA ILE A 103 7.55 -5.52 -3.68
C ILE A 103 8.44 -5.34 -4.92
N GLU A 104 9.00 -4.14 -5.12
CA GLU A 104 9.91 -3.86 -6.24
C GLU A 104 11.16 -4.75 -6.21
N ALA A 105 11.69 -5.04 -5.03
CA ALA A 105 12.87 -5.86 -4.85
C ALA A 105 12.60 -7.37 -4.87
N GLY A 106 11.34 -7.80 -5.03
CA GLY A 106 10.97 -9.22 -5.08
C GLY A 106 11.10 -9.96 -3.75
N VAL A 107 10.90 -9.27 -2.62
CA VAL A 107 10.84 -9.90 -1.29
C VAL A 107 9.64 -10.86 -1.24
N GLU A 108 9.78 -11.96 -0.50
CA GLU A 108 8.69 -12.93 -0.34
C GLU A 108 7.43 -12.28 0.26
N PRO A 109 6.22 -12.55 -0.29
CA PRO A 109 4.95 -11.99 0.21
C PRO A 109 4.74 -12.07 1.72
N SER A 110 5.10 -13.17 2.35
CA SER A 110 4.93 -13.36 3.79
C SER A 110 5.79 -12.38 4.61
N LEU A 111 7.01 -12.07 4.16
CA LEU A 111 7.90 -11.07 4.74
C LEU A 111 7.44 -9.64 4.43
N ILE A 112 6.87 -9.39 3.25
CA ILE A 112 6.25 -8.09 2.95
C ILE A 112 5.10 -7.84 3.93
N ASN A 113 4.22 -8.81 4.13
CA ASN A 113 3.08 -8.67 5.04
C ASN A 113 3.51 -8.46 6.49
N LEU A 114 4.49 -9.23 6.95
CA LEU A 114 4.97 -9.16 8.33
C LEU A 114 5.74 -7.85 8.59
N GLY A 115 6.60 -7.45 7.65
CA GLY A 115 7.34 -6.20 7.73
C GLY A 115 6.42 -4.97 7.70
N ASP A 116 5.38 -4.97 6.86
CA ASP A 116 4.34 -3.92 6.88
C ASP A 116 3.60 -3.84 8.23
N GLY A 117 3.38 -4.98 8.89
CA GLY A 117 2.75 -5.04 10.20
C GLY A 117 3.59 -4.44 11.35
N ILE A 118 4.90 -4.31 11.17
CA ILE A 118 5.82 -3.75 12.18
C ILE A 118 6.45 -2.42 11.77
N ALA A 119 6.39 -2.06 10.49
CA ALA A 119 6.98 -0.85 9.96
C ALA A 119 6.23 0.38 10.49
N THR A 120 7.01 1.39 10.87
CA THR A 120 6.50 2.71 11.23
C THR A 120 7.02 3.74 10.23
N LYS A 121 6.49 4.97 10.29
CA LYS A 121 6.98 6.10 9.47
C LYS A 121 8.46 6.45 9.69
N ASP A 122 9.04 5.99 10.79
CA ASP A 122 10.42 6.25 11.22
C ASP A 122 11.34 5.04 10.96
N SER A 123 10.78 3.92 10.46
CA SER A 123 11.56 2.75 10.09
C SER A 123 12.46 3.03 8.88
N ASN A 124 13.67 2.47 8.89
CA ASN A 124 14.54 2.50 7.73
C ASN A 124 14.12 1.40 6.74
N ALA A 125 13.26 1.76 5.80
CA ALA A 125 12.68 0.83 4.83
C ALA A 125 13.75 0.08 4.00
N LYS A 126 14.82 0.77 3.58
CA LYS A 126 15.91 0.15 2.81
C LYS A 126 16.63 -0.93 3.61
N GLU A 127 16.86 -0.67 4.89
CA GLU A 127 17.48 -1.66 5.78
C GLU A 127 16.56 -2.86 5.99
N MET A 128 15.25 -2.63 6.17
CA MET A 128 14.29 -3.72 6.29
C MET A 128 14.23 -4.60 5.03
N VAL A 129 14.25 -4.01 3.83
CA VAL A 129 14.34 -4.75 2.57
C VAL A 129 15.64 -5.54 2.49
N ARG A 130 16.77 -4.92 2.85
CA ARG A 130 18.08 -5.59 2.89
C ARG A 130 18.08 -6.81 3.81
N MET A 131 17.50 -6.69 5.00
CA MET A 131 17.37 -7.80 5.95
C MET A 131 16.53 -8.94 5.35
N ALA A 132 15.37 -8.61 4.79
CA ALA A 132 14.45 -9.58 4.20
C ALA A 132 15.07 -10.35 3.03
N LEU A 133 15.88 -9.69 2.20
CA LEU A 133 16.57 -10.34 1.07
C LEU A 133 17.78 -11.18 1.50
N ASN A 134 18.60 -10.66 2.41
CA ASN A 134 19.87 -11.30 2.77
C ASN A 134 19.71 -12.44 3.77
N SER A 135 18.67 -12.38 4.62
CA SER A 135 18.48 -13.36 5.70
C SER A 135 16.98 -13.56 5.97
N PRO A 136 16.21 -14.11 5.00
CA PRO A 136 14.76 -14.17 5.05
C PRO A 136 14.23 -14.89 6.28
N GLU A 137 14.76 -16.07 6.61
CA GLU A 137 14.28 -16.87 7.75
C GLU A 137 14.58 -16.24 9.11
N GLN A 138 15.78 -15.66 9.27
CA GLN A 138 16.13 -14.95 10.51
C GLN A 138 15.28 -13.69 10.67
N THR A 139 15.05 -12.97 9.56
CA THR A 139 14.20 -11.78 9.52
C THR A 139 12.76 -12.13 9.86
N ARG A 140 12.23 -13.25 9.34
CA ARG A 140 10.89 -13.75 9.65
C ARG A 140 10.71 -13.99 11.14
N ALA A 141 11.63 -14.71 11.78
CA ALA A 141 11.58 -14.98 13.21
C ALA A 141 11.61 -13.67 14.02
N LEU A 142 12.57 -12.80 13.73
CA LEU A 142 12.72 -11.50 14.41
C LEU A 142 11.47 -10.63 14.30
N TRP A 143 10.89 -10.53 13.10
CA TRP A 143 9.73 -9.69 12.88
C TRP A 143 8.45 -10.32 13.44
N HIS A 144 8.38 -11.65 13.52
CA HIS A 144 7.27 -12.34 14.16
C HIS A 144 7.21 -12.02 15.66
N ASP A 145 8.36 -12.10 16.34
CA ASP A 145 8.47 -11.75 17.76
C ASP A 145 8.06 -10.29 18.01
N ARG A 146 8.52 -9.36 17.15
CA ARG A 146 8.11 -7.95 17.22
C ARG A 146 6.61 -7.76 17.01
N TYR A 147 6.04 -8.45 16.04
CA TYR A 147 4.61 -8.37 15.75
C TYR A 147 3.77 -8.87 16.93
N LEU A 148 4.16 -9.99 17.55
CA LEU A 148 3.52 -10.49 18.77
C LEU A 148 3.64 -9.52 19.94
N ALA A 149 4.81 -8.92 20.13
CA ALA A 149 5.02 -7.91 21.17
C ALA A 149 4.10 -6.69 20.97
N LEU A 150 3.97 -6.20 19.74
CA LEU A 150 3.06 -5.10 19.40
C LEU A 150 1.60 -5.45 19.73
N LEU A 151 1.14 -6.65 19.37
CA LEU A 151 -0.21 -7.10 19.71
C LEU A 151 -0.43 -7.14 21.22
N SER A 152 0.54 -7.64 21.99
CA SER A 152 0.44 -7.69 23.45
C SER A 152 0.40 -6.31 24.11
N SER A 153 1.08 -5.31 23.51
CA SER A 153 1.12 -3.94 24.02
C SER A 153 -0.16 -3.13 23.77
N GLN A 154 -1.07 -3.60 22.92
CA GLN A 154 -2.35 -2.94 22.65
C GLN A 154 -3.45 -3.26 23.67
N TYR A 155 -3.18 -4.18 24.60
CA TYR A 155 -4.12 -4.62 25.65
C TYR A 155 -3.78 -4.09 27.05
N PHE A 156 -2.92 -3.06 27.14
CA PHE A 156 -2.57 -2.36 28.38
C PHE A 156 -2.77 -0.84 28.26
#